data_AF-A0A1Q4FS63-F1
#
_entry.id   AF-A0A1Q4FS63-F1
#
_cell.length_a   1.000
_cell.length_b   1.000
_cell.length_c   1.000
_cell.angle_alpha   90.00
_cell.angle_beta   90.00
_cell.angle_gamma   90.00
#
_symmetry.space_group_name_H-M   'P 1'
#
loop_
_entity.id
_entity.type
_entity.pdbx_description
1 polymer ?
#
loop_
_entity_poly.entity_id
_entity_poly.type
_entity_poly.pdbx_seq_one_letter_code
_entity_poly.pdbx_strand_id
1 'polypeptide(L)'
;MPAGAAQLEARQLAPRRGRLRQDSRLHETAPPPSERTAMAKDIPAAVREICLSFPEAEEYLSHGSPNFRVRGKTFASYVVNHHGDGRVALWLCSPPGAQAQYVRDEPEFFFVPPYVGPRGWLGMELDKGLPWQRVAALAREAYEKVAPAALTKQIGRTIAITPPKAALSAEERDPLNTPAAQRLIQPLRDYCLSLPDVQEEPRFGSPSWRAGKRTFATLWRYGDALHFLFWVGVEQQSLYTADPRFSIPPYMGHNGWIALRIGGKPNWREIRSLALHSYRHFALRRMLARLDAGGWAEQRSARIP
;
A
#
# COMPACT_ATOMS: atom_id res chain seq x y z
N MET A 1 -68.20 -26.00 -2.58
CA MET A 1 -67.80 -26.47 -1.23
C MET A 1 -66.69 -25.54 -0.70
N PRO A 2 -67.01 -24.58 0.18
CA PRO A 2 -66.08 -23.59 0.72
C PRO A 2 -65.69 -23.82 2.21
N ALA A 3 -64.76 -22.98 2.72
CA ALA A 3 -64.40 -22.66 4.14
C ALA A 3 -63.64 -23.73 4.96
N GLY A 4 -62.72 -23.43 5.91
CA GLY A 4 -62.24 -22.21 6.59
C GLY A 4 -60.84 -22.47 7.25
N ALA A 5 -60.01 -21.47 7.59
CA ALA A 5 -60.00 -20.71 8.87
C ALA A 5 -59.86 -21.62 10.12
N ALA A 6 -59.10 -21.36 11.19
CA ALA A 6 -58.27 -20.26 11.65
C ALA A 6 -57.42 -20.73 12.86
N GLN A 7 -56.60 -19.81 13.36
CA GLN A 7 -55.74 -19.81 14.56
C GLN A 7 -56.39 -20.34 15.86
N LEU A 8 -55.54 -20.83 16.76
CA LEU A 8 -55.81 -20.92 18.20
C LEU A 8 -54.60 -20.40 18.98
N GLU A 9 -54.79 -19.25 19.63
CA GLU A 9 -53.95 -18.72 20.69
C GLU A 9 -54.12 -19.54 21.99
N ALA A 10 -53.06 -19.65 22.79
CA ALA A 10 -53.16 -19.99 24.21
C ALA A 10 -52.12 -19.24 25.06
N ARG A 11 -52.59 -18.12 25.60
CA ARG A 11 -52.40 -17.50 26.93
C ARG A 11 -51.18 -17.84 27.82
N GLN A 12 -50.59 -16.74 28.28
CA GLN A 12 -49.74 -16.47 29.44
C GLN A 12 -49.97 -17.31 30.71
N LEU A 13 -48.86 -17.66 31.39
CA LEU A 13 -48.78 -17.72 32.85
C LEU A 13 -47.33 -17.48 33.33
N ALA A 14 -47.14 -16.43 34.13
CA ALA A 14 -45.92 -16.17 34.89
C ALA A 14 -45.90 -16.97 36.21
N PRO A 15 -44.71 -17.27 36.76
CA PRO A 15 -44.57 -17.46 38.20
C PRO A 15 -43.59 -16.47 38.86
N ARG A 16 -43.91 -16.13 40.11
CA ARG A 16 -43.24 -15.17 40.99
C ARG A 16 -42.03 -15.77 41.74
N ARG A 17 -41.01 -14.92 41.91
CA ARG A 17 -39.96 -14.81 42.96
C ARG A 17 -39.72 -15.98 43.94
N GLY A 18 -38.46 -16.45 43.95
CA GLY A 18 -37.76 -17.08 45.08
C GLY A 18 -36.39 -16.43 45.31
N ARG A 19 -35.95 -16.34 46.57
CA ARG A 19 -34.86 -15.48 47.10
C ARG A 19 -33.47 -16.15 47.10
N LEU A 20 -32.44 -15.31 46.87
CA LEU A 20 -31.09 -15.27 47.46
C LEU A 20 -30.29 -16.58 47.69
N ARG A 21 -29.13 -16.69 47.03
CA ARG A 21 -27.84 -16.96 47.69
C ARG A 21 -26.73 -16.13 47.03
N GLN A 22 -26.05 -15.34 47.84
CA GLN A 22 -24.77 -14.68 47.52
C GLN A 22 -23.68 -15.75 47.54
N ASP A 23 -22.94 -15.87 46.43
CA ASP A 23 -21.59 -16.44 46.47
C ASP A 23 -20.58 -15.32 46.25
N SER A 24 -19.59 -15.32 47.13
CA SER A 24 -18.60 -14.27 47.33
C SER A 24 -17.22 -14.88 47.07
N ARG A 25 -16.33 -14.08 46.46
CA ARG A 25 -14.90 -14.35 46.17
C ARG A 25 -14.73 -15.23 44.93
N LEU A 26 -14.05 -14.80 43.86
CA LEU A 26 -12.67 -14.32 43.84
C LEU A 26 -12.54 -13.04 43.00
N HIS A 27 -12.05 -11.97 43.63
CA HIS A 27 -11.49 -10.83 42.94
C HIS A 27 -10.07 -11.24 42.52
N GLU A 28 -9.93 -11.77 41.31
CA GLU A 28 -8.62 -11.93 40.69
C GLU A 28 -8.17 -10.52 40.27
N THR A 29 -7.35 -9.91 41.11
CA THR A 29 -6.75 -8.61 40.84
C THR A 29 -5.93 -8.72 39.55
N ALA A 30 -6.37 -8.04 38.50
CA ALA A 30 -5.56 -7.81 37.31
C ALA A 30 -4.19 -7.26 37.75
N PRO A 31 -3.07 -7.76 37.19
CA PRO A 31 -1.76 -7.21 37.51
C PRO A 31 -1.75 -5.70 37.22
N PRO A 32 -1.06 -4.88 38.03
CA PRO A 32 -0.91 -3.46 37.73
C PRO A 32 -0.33 -3.32 36.33
N PRO A 33 -0.70 -2.28 35.56
CA PRO A 33 -0.12 -2.08 34.25
C PRO A 33 1.38 -1.89 34.45
N SER A 34 2.14 -2.94 34.12
CA SER A 34 3.58 -2.86 33.92
C SER A 34 3.80 -1.65 33.03
N GLU A 35 4.64 -0.71 33.46
CA GLU A 35 5.11 0.41 32.65
C GLU A 35 5.41 -0.12 31.25
N ARG A 36 4.46 0.10 30.33
CA ARG A 36 4.72 -0.09 28.91
C ARG A 36 5.80 0.93 28.64
N THR A 37 7.03 0.46 28.44
CA THR A 37 8.07 1.26 27.83
C THR A 37 7.40 1.92 26.63
N ALA A 38 7.14 3.23 26.71
CA ALA A 38 6.43 3.92 25.65
C ALA A 38 7.29 3.75 24.40
N MET A 39 6.81 2.97 23.44
CA MET A 39 7.51 2.77 22.17
C MET A 39 7.86 4.15 21.63
N ALA A 40 9.13 4.37 21.31
CA ALA A 40 9.59 5.65 20.81
C ALA A 40 8.78 6.00 19.55
N LYS A 41 8.24 7.21 19.50
CA LYS A 41 7.43 7.70 18.37
C LYS A 41 8.22 7.58 17.07
N ASP A 42 7.62 6.98 16.05
CA ASP A 42 8.17 6.88 14.70
C ASP A 42 7.63 8.00 13.80
N ILE A 43 8.19 8.12 12.59
CA ILE A 43 7.81 9.16 11.62
C ILE A 43 6.31 9.09 11.26
N PRO A 44 5.73 7.92 10.90
CA PRO A 44 4.30 7.82 10.61
C PRO A 44 3.41 8.29 11.76
N ALA A 45 3.71 7.91 13.01
CA ALA A 45 2.94 8.32 14.17
C ALA A 45 3.04 9.83 14.41
N ALA A 46 4.22 10.41 14.23
CA ALA A 46 4.41 11.86 14.35
C ALA A 46 3.67 12.65 13.26
N VAL A 47 3.64 12.15 12.02
CA VAL A 47 2.83 12.75 10.94
C VAL A 47 1.34 12.68 11.28
N ARG A 48 0.84 11.53 11.76
CA ARG A 48 -0.56 11.39 12.18
C ARG A 48 -0.94 12.34 13.30
N GLU A 49 -0.10 12.46 14.32
CA GLU A 49 -0.31 13.38 15.44
C GLU A 49 -0.46 14.83 14.96
N ILE A 50 0.39 15.28 14.03
CA ILE A 50 0.28 16.62 13.44
C ILE A 50 -1.02 16.73 12.64
N CYS A 51 -1.20 15.88 11.63
CA CYS A 51 -2.28 16.06 10.67
C CYS A 51 -3.67 15.84 11.27
N LEU A 52 -3.80 14.96 12.27
CA LEU A 52 -5.06 14.69 12.96
C LEU A 52 -5.32 15.61 14.15
N SER A 53 -4.39 16.51 14.47
CA SER A 53 -4.63 17.57 15.46
C SER A 53 -5.55 18.68 14.95
N PHE A 54 -5.73 18.79 13.62
CA PHE A 54 -6.55 19.83 13.02
C PHE A 54 -8.05 19.48 13.06
N PRO A 55 -8.94 20.48 13.22
CA PRO A 55 -10.38 20.24 13.29
C PRO A 55 -10.90 19.43 12.10
N GLU A 56 -11.62 18.35 12.39
CA GLU A 56 -12.24 17.48 11.39
C GLU A 56 -11.28 16.90 10.32
N ALA A 57 -9.98 16.86 10.62
CA ALA A 57 -9.05 16.14 9.79
C ALA A 57 -9.25 14.63 9.96
N GLU A 58 -9.24 13.90 8.85
CA GLU A 58 -9.37 12.44 8.82
C GLU A 58 -8.26 11.82 7.96
N GLU A 59 -7.80 10.63 8.37
CA GLU A 59 -6.88 9.80 7.60
C GLU A 59 -7.66 8.82 6.73
N TYR A 60 -7.24 8.66 5.48
CA TYR A 60 -7.69 7.58 4.61
C TYR A 60 -6.55 7.08 3.74
N LEU A 61 -6.63 5.83 3.29
CA LEU A 61 -5.64 5.26 2.37
C LEU A 61 -6.00 5.63 0.91
N SER A 62 -5.03 6.21 0.20
CA SER A 62 -5.10 6.44 -1.25
C SER A 62 -3.88 5.81 -1.89
N HIS A 63 -4.08 4.90 -2.84
CA HIS A 63 -3.00 4.20 -3.55
C HIS A 63 -1.95 3.57 -2.59
N GLY A 64 -2.41 3.03 -1.45
CA GLY A 64 -1.57 2.41 -0.44
C GLY A 64 -0.84 3.37 0.50
N SER A 65 -1.00 4.69 0.34
CA SER A 65 -0.34 5.71 1.16
C SER A 65 -1.34 6.48 2.04
N PRO A 66 -1.02 6.78 3.31
CA PRO A 66 -1.85 7.63 4.15
C PRO A 66 -2.04 9.02 3.54
N ASN A 67 -3.30 9.44 3.44
CA ASN A 67 -3.71 10.77 3.01
C ASN A 67 -4.57 11.40 4.09
N PHE A 68 -4.38 12.71 4.29
CA PHE A 68 -5.08 13.49 5.29
C PHE A 68 -5.95 14.52 4.59
N ARG A 69 -7.23 14.54 4.94
CA ARG A 69 -8.23 15.41 4.30
C ARG A 69 -9.09 16.10 5.35
N VAL A 70 -9.68 17.21 4.93
CA VAL A 70 -10.69 17.95 5.69
C VAL A 70 -11.89 18.17 4.78
N ARG A 71 -13.09 17.81 5.25
CA ARG A 71 -14.34 17.90 4.45
C ARG A 71 -14.19 17.32 3.04
N GLY A 72 -13.58 16.14 2.94
CA GLY A 72 -13.37 15.43 1.68
C GLY A 72 -12.24 15.96 0.78
N LYS A 73 -11.51 17.01 1.18
CA LYS A 73 -10.41 17.59 0.40
C LYS A 73 -9.05 17.30 1.04
N THR A 74 -8.17 16.63 0.30
CA THR A 74 -6.83 16.27 0.78
C THR A 74 -5.93 17.49 0.89
N PHE A 75 -5.25 17.62 2.03
CA PHE A 75 -4.26 18.68 2.26
C PHE A 75 -2.84 18.12 2.46
N ALA A 76 -2.71 16.85 2.85
CA ALA A 76 -1.42 16.19 3.00
C ALA A 76 -1.46 14.72 2.56
N SER A 77 -0.33 14.22 2.06
CA SER A 77 -0.11 12.78 1.79
C SER A 77 1.26 12.36 2.31
N TYR A 78 1.28 11.35 3.18
CA TYR A 78 2.51 10.74 3.65
C TYR A 78 2.88 9.59 2.71
N VAL A 79 4.06 9.67 2.11
CA VAL A 79 4.49 8.75 1.07
C VAL A 79 5.92 8.30 1.35
N VAL A 80 6.16 6.99 1.21
CA VAL A 80 7.47 6.37 1.41
C VAL A 80 7.88 5.66 0.14
N ASN A 81 9.09 5.96 -0.35
CA ASN A 81 9.73 5.38 -1.53
C ASN A 81 8.80 5.39 -2.76
N HIS A 82 8.23 6.56 -3.05
CA HIS A 82 7.23 6.70 -4.10
C HIS A 82 7.86 6.39 -5.45
N HIS A 83 7.38 5.32 -6.09
CA HIS A 83 7.93 4.84 -7.35
C HIS A 83 9.44 4.53 -7.33
N GLY A 84 9.99 4.18 -6.17
CA GLY A 84 11.42 3.87 -6.05
C GLY A 84 12.31 5.10 -5.85
N ASP A 85 11.75 6.26 -5.48
CA ASP A 85 12.51 7.50 -5.28
C ASP A 85 13.35 7.55 -3.99
N GLY A 86 13.18 6.57 -3.10
CA GLY A 86 13.88 6.45 -1.82
C GLY A 86 13.49 7.47 -0.75
N ARG A 87 12.48 8.32 -0.98
CA ARG A 87 12.12 9.43 -0.09
C ARG A 87 11.16 8.98 1.01
N VAL A 88 11.35 9.48 2.23
CA VAL A 88 10.32 9.47 3.29
C VAL A 88 9.73 10.86 3.34
N ALA A 89 8.56 11.07 2.74
CA ALA A 89 8.08 12.41 2.46
C ALA A 89 6.65 12.69 2.96
N LEU A 90 6.43 13.95 3.33
CA LEU A 90 5.08 14.52 3.45
C LEU A 90 4.87 15.47 2.27
N TRP A 91 3.87 15.19 1.45
CA TRP A 91 3.44 16.08 0.37
C TRP A 91 2.31 16.95 0.88
N LEU A 92 2.40 18.25 0.67
CA LEU A 92 1.54 19.26 1.25
C LEU A 92 0.95 20.17 0.18
N CYS A 93 -0.35 20.46 0.27
CA CYS A 93 -0.96 21.57 -0.47
C CYS A 93 -0.27 22.88 -0.10
N SER A 94 0.61 23.43 -0.93
CA SER A 94 1.38 24.64 -0.58
C SER A 94 0.68 25.92 -1.06
N PRO A 95 0.76 27.05 -0.35
CA PRO A 95 0.28 28.35 -0.84
C PRO A 95 0.89 28.74 -2.21
N PRO A 96 0.21 29.57 -3.01
CA PRO A 96 0.77 30.04 -4.29
C PRO A 96 2.16 30.66 -4.11
N GLY A 97 3.10 30.32 -4.98
CA GLY A 97 4.49 30.82 -4.93
C GLY A 97 5.42 30.10 -3.94
N ALA A 98 4.90 29.55 -2.84
CA ALA A 98 5.72 28.94 -1.78
C ALA A 98 6.53 27.72 -2.28
N GLN A 99 5.95 26.88 -3.14
CA GLN A 99 6.64 25.70 -3.67
C GLN A 99 7.97 26.07 -4.37
N ALA A 100 7.94 27.05 -5.26
CA ALA A 100 9.12 27.44 -6.04
C ALA A 100 10.20 28.13 -5.18
N GLN A 101 9.80 28.77 -4.08
CA GLN A 101 10.71 29.37 -3.12
C GLN A 101 11.42 28.28 -2.31
N TYR A 102 10.67 27.39 -1.64
CA TYR A 102 11.25 26.33 -0.81
C TYR A 102 12.19 25.39 -1.60
N VAL A 103 11.79 25.00 -2.81
CA VAL A 103 12.63 24.11 -3.64
C VAL A 103 13.92 24.80 -4.12
N ARG A 104 13.90 26.12 -4.27
CA ARG A 104 15.09 26.90 -4.66
C ARG A 104 16.03 27.12 -3.49
N ASP A 105 15.47 27.54 -2.35
CA ASP A 105 16.24 28.02 -1.21
C ASP A 105 16.76 26.85 -0.36
N GLU A 106 16.03 25.74 -0.31
CA GLU A 106 16.32 24.59 0.57
C GLU A 106 16.06 23.24 -0.15
N PRO A 107 16.74 22.98 -1.28
CA PRO A 107 16.55 21.77 -2.09
C PRO A 107 16.91 20.46 -1.37
N GLU A 108 17.62 20.54 -0.24
CA GLU A 108 17.95 19.39 0.61
C GLU A 108 16.74 18.85 1.40
N PHE A 109 15.73 19.69 1.63
CA PHE A 109 14.51 19.32 2.37
C PHE A 109 13.28 19.27 1.48
N PHE A 110 13.26 20.03 0.38
CA PHE A 110 12.07 20.28 -0.40
C PHE A 110 12.21 19.90 -1.88
N PHE A 111 11.14 19.40 -2.46
CA PHE A 111 11.08 19.02 -3.87
C PHE A 111 9.69 19.22 -4.47
N VAL A 112 9.60 19.15 -5.80
CA VAL A 112 8.32 19.14 -6.53
C VAL A 112 7.85 17.68 -6.68
N PRO A 113 6.78 17.26 -5.98
CA PRO A 113 6.27 15.89 -6.05
C PRO A 113 5.64 15.59 -7.41
N PRO A 114 5.72 14.34 -7.90
CA PRO A 114 5.11 13.96 -9.16
C PRO A 114 3.58 14.10 -9.11
N TYR A 115 2.97 14.37 -10.27
CA TYR A 115 1.51 14.52 -10.51
C TYR A 115 0.82 15.71 -9.82
N VAL A 116 1.08 15.93 -8.53
CA VAL A 116 0.48 17.02 -7.75
C VAL A 116 1.36 18.27 -7.70
N GLY A 117 2.65 18.15 -8.05
CA GLY A 117 3.58 19.27 -8.18
C GLY A 117 3.07 20.40 -9.09
N PRO A 118 2.58 20.14 -10.31
CA PRO A 118 1.99 21.17 -11.17
C PRO A 118 0.76 21.88 -10.58
N ARG A 119 0.13 21.30 -9.54
CA ARG A 119 -0.97 21.93 -8.78
C ARG A 119 -0.46 22.71 -7.56
N GLY A 120 0.85 22.92 -7.46
CA GLY A 120 1.50 23.68 -6.38
C GLY A 120 1.72 22.89 -5.09
N TRP A 121 1.70 21.56 -5.11
CA TRP A 121 2.01 20.77 -3.92
C TRP A 121 3.51 20.75 -3.62
N LEU A 122 3.90 20.87 -2.36
CA LEU A 122 5.29 20.82 -1.91
C LEU A 122 5.60 19.44 -1.33
N GLY A 123 6.67 18.80 -1.78
CA GLY A 123 7.21 17.60 -1.15
C GLY A 123 8.26 18.00 -0.12
N MET A 124 8.21 17.39 1.06
CA MET A 124 9.15 17.63 2.16
C MET A 124 9.72 16.29 2.64
N GLU A 125 11.05 16.14 2.65
CA GLU A 125 11.73 14.95 3.18
C GLU A 125 11.83 15.00 4.72
N LEU A 126 11.29 13.98 5.38
CA LEU A 126 11.11 13.95 6.84
C LEU A 126 12.32 13.38 7.59
N ASP A 127 13.24 12.70 6.89
CA ASP A 127 14.40 12.04 7.49
C ASP A 127 15.74 12.72 7.16
N LYS A 128 15.70 13.99 6.73
CA LYS A 128 16.88 14.82 6.41
C LYS A 128 17.30 15.79 7.52
N GLY A 129 16.59 15.81 8.64
CA GLY A 129 16.92 16.67 9.79
C GLY A 129 16.14 17.99 9.88
N LEU A 130 15.08 18.16 9.07
CA LEU A 130 14.20 19.31 9.19
C LEU A 130 13.53 19.35 10.59
N PRO A 131 13.54 20.49 11.30
CA PRO A 131 12.90 20.59 12.61
C PRO A 131 11.42 20.23 12.56
N TRP A 132 10.96 19.37 13.47
CA TRP A 132 9.57 18.90 13.47
C TRP A 132 8.54 19.99 13.80
N GLN A 133 8.96 21.07 14.45
CA GLN A 133 8.15 22.28 14.61
C GLN A 133 7.84 22.93 13.25
N ARG A 134 8.81 22.89 12.31
CA ARG A 134 8.64 23.39 10.95
C ARG A 134 7.76 22.47 10.10
N VAL A 135 7.90 21.15 10.27
CA VAL A 135 6.98 20.16 9.68
C VAL A 135 5.54 20.45 10.11
N ALA A 136 5.31 20.68 11.41
CA ALA A 136 3.98 21.00 11.94
C ALA A 136 3.44 22.34 11.42
N ALA A 137 4.28 23.37 11.29
CA ALA A 137 3.89 24.66 10.72
C ALA A 137 3.46 24.54 9.24
N LEU A 138 4.25 23.84 8.42
CA LEU A 138 3.92 23.64 7.01
C LEU A 138 2.67 22.77 6.81
N ALA A 139 2.48 21.75 7.65
CA ALA A 139 1.25 20.94 7.64
C ALA A 139 0.02 21.78 8.00
N ARG A 140 0.16 22.73 8.94
CA ARG A 140 -0.90 23.69 9.27
C ARG A 140 -1.21 24.59 8.09
N GLU A 141 -0.22 25.19 7.43
CA GLU A 141 -0.45 26.04 6.24
C GLU A 141 -1.21 25.27 5.15
N ALA A 142 -0.86 24.00 4.95
CA ALA A 142 -1.55 23.15 4.00
C ALA A 142 -3.01 22.90 4.38
N TYR A 143 -3.29 22.64 5.66
CA TYR A 143 -4.65 22.54 6.17
C TYR A 143 -5.41 23.85 5.99
N GLU A 144 -4.85 25.00 6.41
CA GLU A 144 -5.51 26.31 6.35
C GLU A 144 -5.83 26.73 4.91
N LYS A 145 -5.00 26.33 3.94
CA LYS A 145 -5.25 26.52 2.50
C LYS A 145 -6.48 25.74 2.00
N VAL A 146 -6.73 24.55 2.55
CA VAL A 146 -7.76 23.61 2.04
C VAL A 146 -9.06 23.68 2.84
N ALA A 147 -8.96 23.96 4.14
CA ALA A 147 -10.06 23.95 5.07
C ALA A 147 -11.05 25.11 4.83
N PRO A 148 -12.35 24.90 5.07
CA PRO A 148 -13.31 26.01 5.14
C PRO A 148 -12.93 27.02 6.21
N ALA A 149 -13.20 28.31 5.96
CA ALA A 149 -12.84 29.41 6.87
C ALA A 149 -13.37 29.23 8.30
N ALA A 150 -14.51 28.55 8.48
CA ALA A 150 -15.06 28.25 9.80
C ALA A 150 -14.13 27.35 10.64
N LEU A 151 -13.47 26.36 10.02
CA LEU A 151 -12.56 25.45 10.70
C LEU A 151 -11.19 26.09 10.93
N THR A 152 -10.71 26.89 9.96
CA THR A 152 -9.48 27.68 10.13
C THR A 152 -9.57 28.60 11.35
N LYS A 153 -10.74 29.20 11.61
CA LYS A 153 -10.99 30.02 12.81
C LYS A 153 -11.00 29.24 14.13
N GLN A 154 -11.18 27.92 14.08
CA GLN A 154 -11.20 27.05 15.26
C GLN A 154 -9.81 26.47 15.58
N ILE A 155 -8.85 26.57 14.66
CA ILE A 155 -7.50 26.10 14.91
C ILE A 155 -6.88 26.90 16.07
N GLY A 156 -6.42 26.16 17.08
CA GLY A 156 -5.63 26.70 18.19
C GLY A 156 -4.17 26.97 17.79
N ARG A 157 -3.26 26.91 18.76
CA ARG A 157 -1.81 26.97 18.46
C ARG A 157 -1.38 25.69 17.74
N THR A 158 -0.40 25.81 16.85
CA THR A 158 0.27 24.64 16.27
C THR A 158 0.83 23.79 17.39
N ILE A 159 0.59 22.47 17.34
CA ILE A 159 1.01 21.57 18.41
C ILE A 159 2.53 21.59 18.57
N ALA A 160 3.00 21.49 19.81
CA ALA A 160 4.39 21.20 20.10
C ALA A 160 4.59 19.68 20.00
N ILE A 161 5.22 19.22 18.92
CA ILE A 161 5.50 17.81 18.73
C ILE A 161 6.90 17.45 19.22
N THR A 162 7.00 16.33 19.93
CA THR A 162 8.30 15.69 20.20
C THR A 162 8.77 14.99 18.93
N PRO A 163 9.97 15.30 18.40
CA PRO A 163 10.48 14.64 17.20
C PRO A 163 10.49 13.12 17.35
N PRO A 164 10.14 12.36 16.30
CA PRO A 164 10.30 10.93 16.31
C PRO A 164 11.77 10.56 16.50
N LYS A 165 12.00 9.53 17.30
CA LYS A 165 13.36 9.02 17.59
C LYS A 165 13.67 7.73 16.84
N ALA A 166 12.63 7.04 16.37
CA ALA A 166 12.78 5.83 15.58
C ALA A 166 12.84 6.20 14.09
N ALA A 167 13.93 5.81 13.43
CA ALA A 167 13.99 5.80 11.98
C ALA A 167 13.12 4.65 11.45
N LEU A 168 12.49 4.86 10.28
CA LEU A 168 11.85 3.75 9.56
C LEU A 168 12.87 2.66 9.26
N SER A 169 12.49 1.42 9.53
CA SER A 169 13.27 0.25 9.17
C SER A 169 13.48 0.17 7.65
N ALA A 170 14.52 -0.55 7.21
CA ALA A 170 14.75 -0.78 5.79
C ALA A 170 13.54 -1.46 5.12
N GLU A 171 12.82 -2.31 5.85
CA GLU A 171 11.64 -3.02 5.36
C GLU A 171 10.42 -2.10 5.19
N GLU A 172 10.26 -1.10 6.05
CA GLU A 172 9.23 -0.07 5.88
C GLU A 172 9.57 0.93 4.78
N ARG A 173 10.86 1.23 4.58
CA ARG A 173 11.34 2.13 3.53
C ARG A 173 11.23 1.50 2.14
N ASP A 174 11.81 0.33 1.96
CA ASP A 174 11.78 -0.40 0.69
C ASP A 174 11.51 -1.88 0.93
N PRO A 175 10.23 -2.26 0.98
CA PRO A 175 9.89 -3.63 1.28
C PRO A 175 10.23 -4.62 0.18
N LEU A 176 10.37 -4.15 -1.06
CA LEU A 176 10.71 -5.01 -2.19
C LEU A 176 12.19 -5.39 -2.15
N ASN A 177 13.03 -4.59 -1.49
CA ASN A 177 14.47 -4.81 -1.39
C ASN A 177 14.91 -5.62 -0.15
N THR A 178 13.97 -6.15 0.64
CA THR A 178 14.31 -6.99 1.80
C THR A 178 14.85 -8.36 1.37
N PRO A 179 15.74 -9.02 2.15
CA PRO A 179 16.20 -10.37 1.84
C PRO A 179 15.05 -11.38 1.70
N ALA A 180 13.98 -11.23 2.48
CA ALA A 180 12.79 -12.06 2.39
C ALA A 180 12.04 -11.86 1.06
N ALA A 181 11.82 -10.62 0.65
CA ALA A 181 11.20 -10.31 -0.64
C ALA A 181 12.09 -10.78 -1.81
N GLN A 182 13.40 -10.54 -1.75
CA GLN A 182 14.33 -10.96 -2.81
C GLN A 182 14.38 -12.48 -2.99
N ARG A 183 14.26 -13.29 -1.93
CA ARG A 183 14.11 -14.75 -2.06
C ARG A 183 12.89 -15.17 -2.87
N LEU A 184 11.83 -14.36 -2.88
CA LEU A 184 10.63 -14.60 -3.68
C LEU A 184 10.76 -13.99 -5.08
N ILE A 185 11.37 -12.82 -5.23
CA ILE A 185 11.47 -12.11 -6.51
C ILE A 185 12.54 -12.73 -7.42
N GLN A 186 13.69 -13.11 -6.87
CA GLN A 186 14.86 -13.53 -7.64
C GLN A 186 14.57 -14.73 -8.56
N PRO A 187 13.88 -15.80 -8.13
CA PRO A 187 13.65 -16.94 -9.02
C PRO A 187 12.71 -16.61 -10.20
N LEU A 188 11.76 -15.67 -10.03
CA LEU A 188 10.97 -15.17 -11.16
C LEU A 188 11.82 -14.28 -12.06
N ARG A 189 12.63 -13.39 -11.48
CA ARG A 189 13.57 -12.54 -12.22
C ARG A 189 14.48 -13.36 -13.12
N ASP A 190 15.15 -14.37 -12.55
CA ASP A 190 16.06 -15.25 -13.29
C ASP A 190 15.34 -15.96 -14.43
N TYR A 191 14.12 -16.45 -14.17
CA TYR A 191 13.29 -17.08 -15.19
C TYR A 191 12.89 -16.10 -16.31
N CYS A 192 12.39 -14.91 -15.98
CA CYS A 192 11.99 -13.90 -16.96
C CYS A 192 13.19 -13.44 -17.80
N LEU A 193 14.34 -13.16 -17.19
CA LEU A 193 15.60 -12.82 -17.88
C LEU A 193 16.22 -14.03 -18.62
N SER A 194 15.70 -15.23 -18.36
CA SER A 194 15.92 -16.42 -19.16
C SER A 194 14.89 -16.59 -20.27
N LEU A 195 14.13 -15.58 -20.67
CA LEU A 195 13.36 -15.63 -21.90
C LEU A 195 14.03 -14.76 -22.98
N PRO A 196 13.89 -15.09 -24.27
CA PRO A 196 14.51 -14.31 -25.34
C PRO A 196 14.13 -12.82 -25.26
N ASP A 197 15.12 -11.93 -25.47
CA ASP A 197 14.93 -10.46 -25.55
C ASP A 197 14.08 -9.84 -24.42
N VAL A 198 14.15 -10.40 -23.21
CA VAL A 198 13.52 -9.82 -22.02
C VAL A 198 14.45 -8.85 -21.31
N GLN A 199 13.87 -7.74 -20.83
CA GLN A 199 14.54 -6.75 -19.99
C GLN A 199 13.71 -6.53 -18.72
N GLU A 200 14.40 -6.32 -17.60
CA GLU A 200 13.77 -5.82 -16.36
C GLU A 200 13.85 -4.29 -16.37
N GLU A 201 12.70 -3.65 -16.27
CA GLU A 201 12.56 -2.20 -16.16
C GLU A 201 11.48 -1.90 -15.11
N PRO A 202 11.81 -1.23 -14.00
CA PRO A 202 10.82 -0.92 -12.98
C PRO A 202 9.66 -0.07 -13.52
N ARG A 203 8.44 -0.40 -13.11
CA ARG A 203 7.23 0.40 -13.38
C ARG A 203 6.66 0.84 -12.06
N PHE A 204 6.62 2.16 -11.86
CA PHE A 204 6.08 2.76 -10.64
C PHE A 204 6.80 2.24 -9.38
N GLY A 205 8.11 1.99 -9.46
CA GLY A 205 8.94 1.44 -8.37
C GLY A 205 8.90 -0.09 -8.25
N SER A 206 7.97 -0.75 -8.94
CA SER A 206 7.85 -2.20 -8.91
C SER A 206 8.70 -2.88 -9.99
N PRO A 207 9.38 -4.00 -9.69
CA PRO A 207 10.03 -4.82 -10.71
C PRO A 207 9.04 -5.26 -11.80
N SER A 208 9.39 -5.00 -13.06
CA SER A 208 8.60 -5.42 -14.21
C SER A 208 9.49 -5.95 -15.32
N TRP A 209 9.02 -6.99 -16.01
CA TRP A 209 9.75 -7.62 -17.11
C TRP A 209 9.01 -7.42 -18.42
N ARG A 210 9.73 -6.99 -19.46
CA ARG A 210 9.18 -6.69 -20.78
C ARG A 210 9.69 -7.64 -21.84
N ALA A 211 8.78 -8.06 -22.72
CA ALA A 211 9.09 -8.69 -23.99
C ALA A 211 9.09 -7.61 -25.07
N GLY A 212 10.28 -7.22 -25.56
CA GLY A 212 10.42 -6.03 -26.40
C GLY A 212 9.97 -4.76 -25.67
N LYS A 213 8.88 -4.13 -26.14
CA LYS A 213 8.33 -2.88 -25.56
C LYS A 213 7.14 -3.10 -24.62
N ARG A 214 6.70 -4.35 -24.41
CA ARG A 214 5.47 -4.67 -23.66
C ARG A 214 5.80 -5.42 -22.37
N THR A 215 5.32 -4.94 -21.24
CA THR A 215 5.39 -5.66 -19.96
C THR A 215 4.54 -6.92 -20.03
N PHE A 216 5.10 -8.07 -19.64
CA PHE A 216 4.39 -9.35 -19.56
C PHE A 216 4.35 -9.92 -18.13
N ALA A 217 5.24 -9.48 -17.26
CA ALA A 217 5.19 -9.83 -15.85
C ALA A 217 5.53 -8.60 -15.01
N THR A 218 4.88 -8.44 -13.88
CA THR A 218 5.23 -7.40 -12.92
C THR A 218 4.94 -7.87 -11.51
N LEU A 219 5.75 -7.41 -10.56
CA LEU A 219 5.46 -7.55 -9.15
C LEU A 219 4.57 -6.37 -8.70
N TRP A 220 3.67 -6.60 -7.75
CA TRP A 220 3.02 -5.55 -6.97
C TRP A 220 2.90 -5.96 -5.51
N ARG A 221 2.87 -4.97 -4.62
CA ARG A 221 2.51 -5.16 -3.21
C ARG A 221 1.14 -4.55 -2.96
N TYR A 222 0.22 -5.36 -2.43
CA TYR A 222 -1.09 -4.91 -1.95
C TYR A 222 -1.18 -5.19 -0.45
N GLY A 223 -1.25 -4.14 0.37
CA GLY A 223 -1.08 -4.29 1.82
C GLY A 223 0.27 -4.91 2.13
N ASP A 224 0.31 -6.03 2.86
CA ASP A 224 1.54 -6.76 3.19
C ASP A 224 1.86 -7.93 2.25
N ALA A 225 1.02 -8.16 1.24
CA ALA A 225 1.14 -9.31 0.36
C ALA A 225 1.77 -8.93 -0.99
N LEU A 226 2.82 -9.66 -1.35
CA LEU A 226 3.41 -9.62 -2.69
C LEU A 226 2.56 -10.43 -3.66
N HIS A 227 2.40 -9.89 -4.87
CA HIS A 227 1.67 -10.50 -5.95
C HIS A 227 2.50 -10.47 -7.22
N PHE A 228 2.55 -11.59 -7.93
CA PHE A 228 3.00 -11.61 -9.32
C PHE A 228 1.80 -11.42 -10.23
N LEU A 229 1.91 -10.48 -11.16
CA LEU A 229 0.88 -10.20 -12.14
C LEU A 229 1.31 -10.74 -13.49
N PHE A 230 0.40 -11.47 -14.13
CA PHE A 230 0.56 -12.05 -15.45
C PHE A 230 -0.70 -11.77 -16.28
N TRP A 231 -0.53 -11.67 -17.60
CA TRP A 231 -1.68 -11.69 -18.51
C TRP A 231 -2.16 -13.13 -18.72
N VAL A 232 -3.47 -13.34 -18.61
CA VAL A 232 -4.17 -14.60 -18.89
C VAL A 232 -5.35 -14.41 -19.86
N GLY A 233 -5.67 -13.16 -20.21
CA GLY A 233 -6.85 -12.82 -21.00
C GLY A 233 -8.10 -12.69 -20.14
N VAL A 234 -9.00 -11.79 -20.55
CA VAL A 234 -10.20 -11.43 -19.76
C VAL A 234 -11.08 -12.66 -19.54
N GLU A 235 -11.26 -13.50 -20.56
CA GLU A 235 -12.11 -14.69 -20.49
C GLU A 235 -11.60 -15.74 -19.50
N GLN A 236 -10.28 -15.83 -19.28
CA GLN A 236 -9.70 -16.83 -18.38
C GLN A 236 -9.66 -16.37 -16.92
N GLN A 237 -9.81 -15.07 -16.63
CA GLN A 237 -9.71 -14.56 -15.26
C GLN A 237 -10.66 -15.26 -14.30
N SER A 238 -11.89 -15.54 -14.74
CA SER A 238 -12.92 -16.23 -13.95
C SER A 238 -12.48 -17.62 -13.49
N LEU A 239 -11.75 -18.35 -14.32
CA LEU A 239 -11.21 -19.68 -14.01
C LEU A 239 -10.15 -19.61 -12.90
N TYR A 240 -9.27 -18.61 -12.96
CA TYR A 240 -8.23 -18.42 -11.95
C TYR A 240 -8.79 -17.94 -10.61
N THR A 241 -9.77 -17.03 -10.62
CA THR A 241 -10.35 -16.47 -9.39
C THR A 241 -11.16 -17.47 -8.56
N ALA A 242 -11.40 -18.69 -9.07
CA ALA A 242 -11.92 -19.78 -8.24
C ALA A 242 -10.94 -20.18 -7.12
N ASP A 243 -9.63 -19.94 -7.31
CA ASP A 243 -8.62 -20.07 -6.28
C ASP A 243 -8.39 -18.71 -5.59
N PRO A 244 -8.53 -18.62 -4.25
CA PRO A 244 -8.42 -17.37 -3.49
C PRO A 244 -7.00 -16.77 -3.50
N ARG A 245 -5.99 -17.47 -4.02
CA ARG A 245 -4.66 -16.90 -4.28
C ARG A 245 -4.68 -15.93 -5.45
N PHE A 246 -5.65 -16.03 -6.36
CA PHE A 246 -5.77 -15.15 -7.51
C PHE A 246 -6.81 -14.06 -7.28
N SER A 247 -6.52 -12.86 -7.75
CA SER A 247 -7.47 -11.75 -7.79
C SER A 247 -7.32 -10.95 -9.07
N ILE A 248 -8.39 -10.26 -9.47
CA ILE A 248 -8.35 -9.32 -10.59
C ILE A 248 -7.76 -7.99 -10.07
N PRO A 249 -6.57 -7.57 -10.54
CA PRO A 249 -5.92 -6.37 -10.04
C PRO A 249 -6.72 -5.12 -10.41
N PRO A 250 -6.89 -4.16 -9.48
CA PRO A 250 -7.40 -2.83 -9.80
C PRO A 250 -6.52 -2.23 -10.91
N TYR A 251 -7.11 -1.57 -11.91
CA TYR A 251 -6.42 -0.94 -13.06
C TYR A 251 -5.90 -1.87 -14.17
N MET A 252 -5.36 -3.05 -13.88
CA MET A 252 -4.82 -3.94 -14.94
C MET A 252 -5.81 -5.02 -15.36
N GLY A 253 -6.78 -5.32 -14.49
CA GLY A 253 -7.75 -6.40 -14.67
C GLY A 253 -8.59 -6.31 -15.94
N HIS A 254 -9.05 -5.11 -16.31
CA HIS A 254 -9.90 -4.93 -17.50
C HIS A 254 -9.20 -5.35 -18.83
N ASN A 255 -7.87 -5.47 -18.83
CA ASN A 255 -7.09 -5.92 -19.99
C ASN A 255 -6.60 -7.38 -19.86
N GLY A 256 -7.18 -8.18 -18.96
CA GLY A 256 -6.89 -9.61 -18.84
C GLY A 256 -5.69 -9.97 -17.95
N TRP A 257 -5.25 -9.06 -17.08
CA TRP A 257 -4.23 -9.35 -16.07
C TRP A 257 -4.81 -10.02 -14.84
N ILE A 258 -4.10 -10.97 -14.25
CA ILE A 258 -4.44 -11.61 -12.97
C ILE A 258 -3.30 -11.42 -11.99
N ALA A 259 -3.62 -11.20 -10.71
CA ALA A 259 -2.66 -11.10 -9.62
C ALA A 259 -2.64 -12.40 -8.82
N LEU A 260 -1.49 -13.08 -8.76
CA LEU A 260 -1.24 -14.26 -7.95
C LEU A 260 -0.53 -13.85 -6.66
N ARG A 261 -1.20 -14.02 -5.51
CA ARG A 261 -0.63 -13.81 -4.17
C ARG A 261 0.47 -14.83 -3.88
N ILE A 262 1.64 -14.35 -3.47
CA ILE A 262 2.79 -15.19 -3.18
C ILE A 262 2.74 -15.63 -1.71
N GLY A 263 2.57 -16.93 -1.48
CA GLY A 263 2.64 -17.54 -0.14
C GLY A 263 4.05 -18.00 0.23
N GLY A 264 4.24 -18.47 1.47
CA GLY A 264 5.55 -18.93 1.97
C GLY A 264 6.14 -20.15 1.26
N LYS A 265 5.34 -20.88 0.47
CA LYS A 265 5.78 -21.99 -0.40
C LYS A 265 5.22 -21.78 -1.81
N PRO A 266 5.85 -20.95 -2.66
CA PRO A 266 5.36 -20.69 -4.01
C PRO A 266 5.41 -21.95 -4.90
N ASN A 267 4.35 -22.19 -5.67
CA ASN A 267 4.36 -23.22 -6.71
C ASN A 267 5.10 -22.71 -7.94
N TRP A 268 6.41 -22.94 -8.01
CA TRP A 268 7.24 -22.42 -9.09
C TRP A 268 6.92 -22.97 -10.47
N ARG A 269 6.37 -24.19 -10.57
CA ARG A 269 5.92 -24.75 -11.85
C ARG A 269 4.74 -23.94 -12.41
N GLU A 270 3.76 -23.63 -11.57
CA GLU A 270 2.60 -22.80 -11.91
C GLU A 270 3.05 -21.36 -12.29
N ILE A 271 3.89 -20.74 -11.46
CA ILE A 271 4.38 -19.38 -11.69
C ILE A 271 5.14 -19.28 -13.03
N ARG A 272 6.03 -20.24 -13.34
CA ARG A 272 6.75 -20.27 -14.62
C ARG A 272 5.82 -20.48 -15.81
N SER A 273 4.78 -21.30 -15.65
CA SER A 273 3.76 -21.52 -16.67
C SER A 273 2.97 -20.24 -16.98
N LEU A 274 2.54 -19.52 -15.95
CA LEU A 274 1.85 -18.23 -16.08
C LEU A 274 2.74 -17.17 -16.74
N ALA A 275 3.99 -17.06 -16.28
CA ALA A 275 4.97 -16.15 -16.86
C ALA A 275 5.24 -16.45 -18.34
N LEU A 276 5.37 -17.74 -18.70
CA LEU A 276 5.56 -18.17 -20.08
C LEU A 276 4.35 -17.87 -20.96
N HIS A 277 3.15 -18.17 -20.46
CA HIS A 277 1.90 -17.89 -21.17
C HIS A 277 1.78 -16.38 -21.46
N SER A 278 2.00 -15.55 -20.43
CA SER A 278 1.95 -14.11 -20.59
C SER A 278 3.06 -13.58 -21.51
N TYR A 279 4.28 -14.10 -21.41
CA TYR A 279 5.37 -13.77 -22.33
C TYR A 279 4.96 -14.05 -23.77
N ARG A 280 4.42 -15.25 -24.06
CA ARG A 280 4.04 -15.64 -25.41
C ARG A 280 2.99 -14.71 -26.02
N HIS A 281 2.10 -14.16 -25.20
CA HIS A 281 1.10 -13.17 -25.64
C HIS A 281 1.73 -11.87 -26.12
N PHE A 282 2.76 -11.36 -25.42
CA PHE A 282 3.38 -10.07 -25.72
C PHE A 282 4.66 -10.15 -26.58
N ALA A 283 5.24 -11.33 -26.72
CA ALA A 283 6.49 -11.55 -27.43
C ALA A 283 6.35 -11.34 -28.94
N LEU A 284 7.40 -10.79 -29.55
CA LEU A 284 7.47 -10.61 -31.00
C LEU A 284 7.72 -11.96 -31.70
N ARG A 285 7.32 -12.08 -32.97
CA ARG A 285 7.49 -13.32 -33.76
C ARG A 285 8.91 -13.90 -33.69
N ARG A 286 9.95 -13.06 -33.81
CA ARG A 286 11.36 -13.51 -33.70
C ARG A 286 11.71 -14.10 -32.33
N MET A 287 11.06 -13.61 -31.28
CA MET A 287 11.32 -14.01 -29.90
C MET A 287 10.67 -15.37 -29.63
N LEU A 288 9.47 -15.59 -30.17
CA LEU A 288 8.78 -16.89 -30.16
C LEU A 288 9.55 -17.92 -30.98
N ALA A 289 9.99 -17.57 -32.19
CA ALA A 289 10.81 -18.46 -33.02
C ALA A 289 12.07 -18.93 -32.29
N ARG A 290 12.78 -18.03 -31.58
CA ARG A 290 13.94 -18.37 -30.76
C ARG A 290 13.61 -19.24 -29.56
N LEU A 291 12.46 -19.01 -28.92
CA LEU A 291 11.99 -19.82 -27.80
C LEU A 291 11.69 -21.26 -28.25
N ASP A 292 11.11 -21.41 -29.44
CA ASP A 292 10.58 -22.69 -29.94
C ASP A 292 11.58 -23.52 -30.73
N ALA A 293 12.68 -22.91 -31.19
CA ALA A 293 13.74 -23.57 -31.95
C ALA A 293 14.58 -24.61 -31.17
N GLY A 294 14.10 -25.13 -30.03
CA GLY A 294 14.72 -26.22 -29.25
C GLY A 294 16.02 -25.87 -28.51
N GLY A 295 16.85 -24.97 -29.06
CA GLY A 295 18.16 -24.63 -28.51
C GLY A 295 18.16 -23.72 -27.28
N TRP A 296 17.02 -23.10 -26.93
CA TRP A 296 16.95 -22.21 -25.76
C TRP A 296 17.10 -22.97 -24.42
N ALA A 297 16.52 -24.17 -24.33
CA ALA A 297 16.64 -25.02 -23.14
C ALA A 297 18.01 -25.69 -23.02
N GLU A 298 18.61 -26.10 -24.14
CA GLU A 298 19.95 -26.72 -24.19
C GLU A 298 21.08 -25.72 -23.90
N GLN A 299 20.99 -24.48 -24.41
CA GLN A 299 22.02 -23.45 -24.19
C GLN A 299 22.15 -22.99 -22.72
N ARG A 300 21.16 -23.25 -21.86
CA ARG A 300 21.17 -22.80 -20.45
C ARG A 300 21.32 -23.90 -19.40
N SER A 301 21.15 -25.19 -19.72
CA SER A 301 21.58 -26.27 -18.82
C SER A 301 23.11 -26.27 -18.59
N ALA A 302 23.88 -25.64 -19.49
CA ALA A 302 25.33 -25.48 -19.35
C ALA A 302 25.78 -24.25 -18.51
N ARG A 303 24.84 -23.46 -17.94
CA ARG A 303 25.17 -22.18 -17.26
C ARG A 303 24.47 -21.93 -15.92
N ILE A 304 23.81 -22.93 -15.35
CA ILE A 304 23.19 -22.81 -14.01
C ILE A 304 23.89 -23.84 -13.12
N PRO A 305 24.74 -23.44 -12.16
CA PRO A 305 25.21 -24.34 -11.11
C PRO A 305 24.07 -24.77 -10.18
#